data_AF-A0A959V2E4-F1
#
_entry.id   AF-A0A959V2E4-F1
#
_cell.length_a   1.000
_cell.length_b   1.000
_cell.length_c   1.000
_cell.angle_alpha   90.00
_cell.angle_beta   90.00
_cell.angle_gamma   90.00
#
_symmetry.space_group_name_H-M   'P 1'
#
loop_
_entity.id
_entity.type
_entity.pdbx_description
1 polymer ?
#
loop_
_entity_poly.entity_id
_entity_poly.type
_entity_poly.pdbx_seq_one_letter_code
_entity_poly.pdbx_strand_id
1 'polypeptide(L)'
;SLHGDARWQPLVELVQANKDRLEANFDKPLVAQLDSIFEADQALRREVEPMLSRYGNDSPEMQDLWRRIAAKDSANLAAVSRILDERGWLGADVIGGRGNMTLFLVVQHADLATQEKYLPLMREAVRDGRAQGSSLALLEDRVALRQGRRQTYGSQIGTDPADGSSRVLPLDDPLRVDERRATVGLGPLADYARRMNVDWDPVKYAEGLPALEQRLKEAEAAQDHE
;
A
#
# COMPACT_ATOMS: atom_id res chain seq x y z
N SER A 1 -6.70 -19.37 -34.47
CA SER A 1 -5.81 -19.20 -33.31
C SER A 1 -4.90 -18.00 -33.57
N LEU A 2 -4.65 -17.14 -32.57
CA LEU A 2 -3.69 -16.04 -32.69
C LEU A 2 -2.28 -16.54 -33.06
N HIS A 3 -1.93 -17.76 -32.68
CA HIS A 3 -0.60 -18.33 -32.91
C HIS A 3 -0.35 -18.74 -34.37
N GLY A 4 -1.40 -18.77 -35.21
CA GLY A 4 -1.28 -19.09 -36.64
C GLY A 4 -1.15 -17.87 -37.55
N ASP A 5 -1.21 -16.66 -36.99
CA ASP A 5 -1.02 -15.41 -37.75
C ASP A 5 0.47 -15.22 -38.05
N ALA A 6 0.82 -14.83 -39.29
CA ALA A 6 2.21 -14.62 -39.70
C ALA A 6 2.95 -13.54 -38.87
N ARG A 7 2.21 -12.64 -38.19
CA ARG A 7 2.74 -11.61 -37.30
C ARG A 7 3.04 -12.13 -35.89
N TRP A 8 2.59 -13.33 -35.54
CA TRP A 8 2.75 -13.89 -34.20
C TRP A 8 4.23 -14.06 -33.82
N GLN A 9 5.01 -14.73 -34.69
CA GLN A 9 6.40 -15.01 -34.40
C GLN A 9 7.26 -13.72 -34.30
N PRO A 10 7.13 -12.74 -35.22
CA PRO A 10 7.78 -11.44 -35.07
C PRO A 10 7.41 -10.70 -33.79
N LEU A 11 6.14 -10.78 -33.35
CA LEU A 11 5.70 -10.18 -32.09
C LEU A 11 6.37 -10.84 -30.88
N VAL A 12 6.43 -12.17 -30.86
CA VAL A 12 7.09 -12.92 -29.78
C VAL A 12 8.57 -12.56 -29.68
N GLU A 13 9.28 -12.50 -30.81
CA GLU A 13 10.69 -12.10 -30.85
C GLU A 13 10.90 -10.67 -30.36
N LEU A 14 10.03 -9.74 -30.77
CA LEU A 14 10.07 -8.35 -30.30
C LEU A 14 9.83 -8.25 -28.78
N VAL A 15 8.85 -8.99 -28.25
CA VAL A 15 8.56 -9.04 -26.81
C VAL A 15 9.74 -9.62 -26.04
N GLN A 16 10.34 -10.70 -26.54
CA GLN A 16 11.50 -11.33 -25.91
C GLN A 16 12.71 -10.38 -25.90
N ALA A 17 13.02 -9.73 -27.02
CA ALA A 17 14.12 -8.77 -27.09
C ALA A 17 13.91 -7.56 -26.16
N ASN A 18 12.66 -7.06 -26.07
CA ASN A 18 12.32 -5.99 -25.14
C ASN A 18 12.50 -6.43 -23.67
N LYS A 19 12.10 -7.67 -23.36
CA LYS A 19 12.29 -8.27 -22.03
C LYS A 19 13.77 -8.41 -21.71
N ASP A 20 14.56 -9.02 -22.59
CA ASP A 20 15.99 -9.23 -22.37
C ASP A 20 16.73 -7.91 -22.14
N ARG A 21 16.35 -6.85 -22.86
CA ARG A 21 16.90 -5.51 -22.65
C ARG A 21 16.50 -4.90 -21.31
N LEU A 22 15.24 -5.05 -20.89
CA LEU A 22 14.75 -4.55 -19.60
C LEU A 22 15.42 -5.27 -18.43
N GLU A 23 15.58 -6.59 -18.54
CA GLU A 23 16.08 -7.47 -17.49
C GLU A 23 17.61 -7.63 -17.52
N ALA A 24 18.32 -6.92 -18.41
CA ALA A 24 19.76 -7.06 -18.61
C ALA A 24 20.56 -6.81 -17.32
N ASN A 25 20.10 -5.88 -16.49
CA ASN A 25 20.75 -5.48 -15.24
C ASN A 25 20.08 -6.07 -13.98
N PHE A 26 19.13 -7.00 -14.16
CA PHE A 26 18.40 -7.54 -13.02
C PHE A 26 19.31 -8.41 -12.15
N ASP A 27 19.22 -8.19 -10.85
CA ASP A 27 19.69 -9.14 -9.86
C ASP A 27 18.69 -10.31 -9.80
N LYS A 28 18.83 -11.26 -10.73
CA LYS A 28 17.85 -12.35 -10.93
C LYS A 28 17.56 -13.14 -9.63
N PRO A 29 18.56 -13.51 -8.81
CA PRO A 29 18.29 -14.14 -7.52
C PRO A 29 17.44 -13.27 -6.59
N LEU A 30 17.77 -11.97 -6.48
CA LEU A 30 17.00 -11.06 -5.63
C LEU A 30 15.58 -10.82 -6.16
N VAL A 31 15.41 -10.71 -7.48
CA VAL A 31 14.09 -10.64 -8.12
C VAL A 31 13.26 -11.86 -7.74
N ALA A 32 13.79 -13.06 -7.91
CA ALA A 32 13.08 -14.30 -7.56
C ALA A 32 12.72 -14.35 -6.06
N GLN A 33 13.61 -13.86 -5.18
CA GLN A 33 13.33 -13.75 -3.75
C GLN A 33 12.18 -12.77 -3.46
N LEU A 34 12.21 -11.58 -4.05
CA LEU A 34 11.18 -10.56 -3.84
C LEU A 34 9.83 -10.95 -4.46
N ASP A 35 9.83 -11.70 -5.57
CA ASP A 35 8.61 -12.26 -6.16
C ASP A 35 7.98 -13.31 -5.25
N SER A 36 8.80 -14.16 -4.63
CA SER A 36 8.32 -15.13 -3.63
C SER A 36 7.74 -14.43 -2.40
N ILE A 37 8.39 -13.38 -1.91
CA ILE A 37 7.87 -12.56 -0.80
C ILE A 37 6.54 -11.90 -1.20
N PHE A 38 6.44 -11.35 -2.42
CA PHE A 38 5.22 -10.73 -2.93
C PHE A 38 4.05 -11.72 -2.93
N GLU A 39 4.22 -12.89 -3.55
CA GLU A 39 3.12 -13.86 -3.61
C GLU A 39 2.74 -14.33 -2.22
N ALA A 40 3.70 -14.49 -1.33
CA ALA A 40 3.44 -14.98 -0.01
C ALA A 40 2.81 -13.91 0.93
N ASP A 41 3.06 -12.61 0.70
CA ASP A 41 2.32 -11.49 1.32
C ASP A 41 0.89 -11.39 0.77
N GLN A 42 0.73 -11.45 -0.56
CA GLN A 42 -0.55 -11.20 -1.22
C GLN A 42 -1.50 -12.39 -1.19
N ALA A 43 -1.02 -13.63 -1.16
CA ALA A 43 -1.87 -14.82 -1.20
C ALA A 43 -2.88 -14.85 -0.03
N LEU A 44 -2.41 -14.61 1.20
CA LEU A 44 -3.29 -14.57 2.38
C LEU A 44 -4.22 -13.36 2.34
N ARG A 45 -3.75 -12.20 1.85
CA ARG A 45 -4.56 -10.98 1.78
C ARG A 45 -5.70 -11.08 0.76
N ARG A 46 -5.55 -11.89 -0.30
CA ARG A 46 -6.64 -12.22 -1.24
C ARG A 46 -7.77 -13.02 -0.59
N GLU A 47 -7.53 -13.67 0.56
CA GLU A 47 -8.55 -14.41 1.32
C GLU A 47 -9.40 -13.49 2.23
N VAL A 48 -8.96 -12.25 2.50
CA VAL A 48 -9.61 -11.34 3.45
C VAL A 48 -11.06 -11.05 3.07
N GLU A 49 -11.30 -10.57 1.85
CA GLU A 49 -12.66 -10.22 1.41
C GLU A 49 -13.61 -11.43 1.38
N PRO A 50 -13.22 -12.60 0.81
CA PRO A 50 -14.02 -13.81 0.92
C PRO A 50 -14.31 -14.26 2.36
N MET A 51 -13.33 -14.17 3.26
CA MET A 51 -13.52 -14.55 4.67
C MET A 51 -14.46 -13.59 5.38
N LEU A 52 -14.25 -12.28 5.20
CA LEU A 52 -15.08 -11.24 5.78
C LEU A 52 -16.55 -11.40 5.34
N SER A 53 -16.78 -11.60 4.04
CA SER A 53 -18.13 -11.79 3.51
C SER A 53 -18.83 -13.06 4.02
N ARG A 54 -18.06 -14.12 4.31
CA ARG A 54 -18.62 -15.43 4.69
C ARG A 54 -18.82 -15.59 6.20
N TYR A 55 -17.90 -15.06 7.00
CA TYR A 55 -17.85 -15.33 8.44
C TYR A 55 -18.00 -14.07 9.31
N GLY A 56 -17.81 -12.88 8.72
CA GLY A 56 -17.78 -11.61 9.47
C GLY A 56 -16.42 -11.31 10.09
N ASN A 57 -16.23 -10.06 10.51
CA ASN A 57 -14.93 -9.56 10.97
C ASN A 57 -14.45 -10.21 12.28
N ASP A 58 -15.38 -10.48 13.20
CA ASP A 58 -15.06 -10.94 14.56
C ASP A 58 -15.07 -12.47 14.70
N SER A 59 -15.11 -13.19 13.57
CA SER A 59 -15.18 -14.65 13.56
C SER A 59 -13.83 -15.31 13.92
N PRO A 60 -13.84 -16.54 14.48
CA PRO A 60 -12.62 -17.31 14.71
C PRO A 60 -11.79 -17.54 13.44
N GLU A 61 -12.43 -17.73 12.29
CA GLU A 61 -11.78 -17.90 10.98
C GLU A 61 -11.05 -16.61 10.56
N MET A 62 -11.67 -15.45 10.76
CA MET A 62 -11.05 -14.17 10.45
C MET A 62 -9.87 -13.89 11.37
N GLN A 63 -10.02 -14.18 12.67
CA GLN A 63 -8.92 -14.09 13.64
C GLN A 63 -7.75 -15.03 13.28
N ASP A 64 -8.04 -16.26 12.83
CA ASP A 64 -7.00 -17.18 12.39
C ASP A 64 -6.27 -16.68 11.14
N LEU A 65 -7.00 -16.15 10.15
CA LEU A 65 -6.42 -15.53 8.97
C LEU A 65 -5.49 -14.36 9.37
N TRP A 66 -5.92 -13.48 10.28
CA TRP A 66 -5.09 -12.38 10.75
C TRP A 66 -3.82 -12.84 11.45
N ARG A 67 -3.87 -13.91 12.27
CA ARG A 67 -2.66 -14.50 12.87
C ARG A 67 -1.69 -15.04 11.81
N ARG A 68 -2.20 -15.70 10.78
CA ARG A 68 -1.40 -16.21 9.66
C ARG A 68 -0.76 -15.07 8.86
N ILE A 69 -1.51 -14.00 8.61
CA ILE A 69 -1.00 -12.77 7.97
C ILE A 69 0.11 -12.16 8.83
N ALA A 70 -0.11 -11.96 10.13
CA ALA A 70 0.89 -11.35 11.02
C ALA A 70 2.19 -12.18 11.11
N ALA A 71 2.08 -13.51 11.21
CA ALA A 71 3.25 -14.40 11.16
C ALA A 71 4.01 -14.26 9.84
N LYS A 72 3.28 -14.10 8.73
CA LYS A 72 3.88 -13.96 7.40
C LYS A 72 4.51 -12.58 7.19
N ASP A 73 3.86 -11.53 7.64
CA ASP A 73 4.37 -10.15 7.63
C ASP A 73 5.70 -10.08 8.38
N SER A 74 5.79 -10.70 9.57
CA SER A 74 7.03 -10.76 10.36
C SER A 74 8.19 -11.45 9.62
N ALA A 75 7.93 -12.62 9.01
CA ALA A 75 8.94 -13.35 8.26
C ALA A 75 9.40 -12.59 7.00
N ASN A 76 8.45 -11.96 6.28
CA ASN A 76 8.74 -11.15 5.11
C ASN A 76 9.54 -9.89 5.50
N LEU A 77 9.17 -9.24 6.61
CA LEU A 77 9.84 -8.05 7.11
C LEU A 77 11.30 -8.32 7.50
N ALA A 78 11.60 -9.46 8.11
CA ALA A 78 12.99 -9.83 8.41
C ALA A 78 13.84 -9.95 7.13
N ALA A 79 13.27 -10.50 6.05
CA ALA A 79 13.97 -10.60 4.77
C ALA A 79 14.15 -9.24 4.09
N VAL A 80 13.09 -8.43 4.01
CA VAL A 80 13.13 -7.09 3.40
C VAL A 80 14.00 -6.13 4.18
N SER A 81 13.97 -6.18 5.51
CA SER A 81 14.82 -5.34 6.36
C SER A 81 16.30 -5.54 6.08
N ARG A 82 16.76 -6.79 5.93
CA ARG A 82 18.16 -7.05 5.54
C ARG A 82 18.52 -6.44 4.20
N ILE A 83 17.63 -6.55 3.20
CA ILE A 83 17.84 -5.96 1.88
C ILE A 83 17.95 -4.43 1.98
N LEU A 84 17.02 -3.79 2.69
CA LEU A 84 17.00 -2.33 2.84
C LEU A 84 18.20 -1.82 3.66
N ASP A 85 18.60 -2.53 4.71
CA ASP A 85 19.74 -2.17 5.56
C ASP A 85 21.09 -2.32 4.83
N GLU A 86 21.24 -3.35 3.98
CA GLU A 86 22.49 -3.61 3.27
C GLU A 86 22.61 -2.86 1.95
N ARG A 87 21.49 -2.67 1.23
CA ARG A 87 21.49 -2.22 -0.17
C ARG A 87 20.64 -0.98 -0.43
N GLY A 88 19.95 -0.48 0.60
CA GLY A 88 18.99 0.60 0.43
C GLY A 88 17.80 0.20 -0.43
N TRP A 89 17.09 1.20 -0.96
CA TRP A 89 15.91 0.98 -1.80
C TRP A 89 16.30 0.81 -3.27
N LEU A 90 16.42 -0.43 -3.72
CA LEU A 90 16.79 -0.72 -5.10
C LEU A 90 15.70 -0.30 -6.10
N GLY A 91 16.13 0.21 -7.25
CA GLY A 91 15.25 0.64 -8.33
C GLY A 91 14.70 -0.53 -9.14
N ALA A 92 13.63 -0.25 -9.89
CA ALA A 92 13.00 -1.25 -10.77
C ALA A 92 13.92 -1.73 -11.91
N ASP A 93 15.01 -1.01 -12.20
CA ASP A 93 16.07 -1.40 -13.12
C ASP A 93 16.96 -2.55 -12.58
N VAL A 94 16.95 -2.79 -11.27
CA VAL A 94 17.70 -3.88 -10.61
C VAL A 94 16.78 -5.01 -10.14
N ILE A 95 15.61 -4.67 -9.59
CA ILE A 95 14.70 -5.63 -8.95
C ILE A 95 13.33 -5.75 -9.62
N GLY A 96 13.14 -5.09 -10.77
CA GLY A 96 11.86 -5.04 -11.46
C GLY A 96 10.80 -4.23 -10.70
N GLY A 97 9.70 -3.90 -11.40
CA GLY A 97 8.59 -3.16 -10.80
C GLY A 97 7.91 -3.93 -9.66
N ARG A 98 7.81 -5.27 -9.79
CA ARG A 98 7.27 -6.14 -8.75
C ARG A 98 8.14 -6.12 -7.50
N GLY A 99 9.46 -6.27 -7.63
CA GLY A 99 10.36 -6.22 -6.49
C GLY A 99 10.28 -4.89 -5.73
N ASN A 100 10.22 -3.76 -6.45
CA ASN A 100 10.07 -2.44 -5.82
C ASN A 100 8.73 -2.31 -5.07
N MET A 101 7.64 -2.84 -5.65
CA MET A 101 6.34 -2.95 -4.99
C MET A 101 6.40 -3.85 -3.76
N THR A 102 7.13 -4.96 -3.79
CA THR A 102 7.34 -5.86 -2.64
C THR A 102 8.00 -5.13 -1.48
N LEU A 103 9.07 -4.36 -1.74
CA LEU A 103 9.74 -3.57 -0.69
C LEU A 103 8.75 -2.62 -0.02
N PHE A 104 7.96 -1.90 -0.82
CA PHE A 104 6.93 -1.00 -0.33
C PHE A 104 5.87 -1.72 0.50
N LEU A 105 5.24 -2.78 -0.01
CA LEU A 105 4.14 -3.46 0.68
C LEU A 105 4.57 -4.02 2.04
N VAL A 106 5.76 -4.63 2.11
CA VAL A 106 6.27 -5.17 3.37
C VAL A 106 6.51 -4.06 4.40
N VAL A 107 7.04 -2.91 4.00
CA VAL A 107 7.19 -1.74 4.90
C VAL A 107 5.82 -1.15 5.26
N GLN A 108 4.89 -1.04 4.31
CA GLN A 108 3.53 -0.53 4.51
C GLN A 108 2.76 -1.34 5.57
N HIS A 109 3.01 -2.64 5.66
CA HIS A 109 2.36 -3.54 6.62
C HIS A 109 3.06 -3.63 7.97
N ALA A 110 4.30 -3.13 8.08
CA ALA A 110 5.09 -3.21 9.31
C ALA A 110 4.55 -2.34 10.46
N ASP A 111 5.16 -2.48 11.63
CA ASP A 111 4.92 -1.59 12.78
C ASP A 111 5.38 -0.15 12.48
N LEU A 112 4.94 0.80 13.33
CA LEU A 112 5.23 2.21 13.15
C LEU A 112 6.75 2.50 13.16
N ALA A 113 7.48 1.90 14.10
CA ALA A 113 8.92 2.14 14.23
C ALA A 113 9.69 1.73 12.96
N THR A 114 9.31 0.61 12.35
CA THR A 114 9.88 0.13 11.08
C THR A 114 9.50 1.05 9.92
N GLN A 115 8.25 1.51 9.87
CA GLN A 115 7.82 2.47 8.85
C GLN A 115 8.62 3.77 8.94
N GLU A 116 8.79 4.32 10.15
CA GLU A 116 9.59 5.51 10.39
C GLU A 116 11.06 5.31 10.01
N LYS A 117 11.63 4.13 10.32
CA LYS A 117 13.01 3.77 9.96
C LYS A 117 13.25 3.85 8.44
N TYR A 118 12.35 3.27 7.63
CA TYR A 118 12.56 3.17 6.18
C TYR A 118 11.92 4.29 5.36
N LEU A 119 11.05 5.11 5.95
CA LEU A 119 10.41 6.22 5.24
C LEU A 119 11.41 7.23 4.65
N PRO A 120 12.49 7.67 5.34
CA PRO A 120 13.51 8.53 4.74
C PRO A 120 14.19 7.91 3.52
N LEU A 121 14.47 6.61 3.57
CA LEU A 121 15.09 5.87 2.48
C LEU A 121 14.15 5.81 1.25
N MET A 122 12.85 5.63 1.47
CA MET A 122 11.85 5.65 0.40
C MET A 122 11.70 7.05 -0.23
N ARG A 123 11.73 8.12 0.58
CA ARG A 123 11.71 9.50 0.08
C ARG A 123 12.87 9.79 -0.87
N GLU A 124 14.06 9.37 -0.49
CA GLU A 124 15.25 9.45 -1.35
C GLU A 124 15.07 8.62 -2.62
N ALA A 125 14.55 7.39 -2.52
CA ALA A 125 14.31 6.54 -3.67
C ALA A 125 13.33 7.17 -4.68
N VAL A 126 12.26 7.81 -4.22
CA VAL A 126 11.31 8.53 -5.09
C VAL A 126 11.96 9.74 -5.74
N ARG A 127 12.71 10.54 -4.97
CA ARG A 127 13.45 11.71 -5.49
C ARG A 127 14.41 11.30 -6.60
N ASP A 128 15.05 10.15 -6.47
CA ASP A 128 16.00 9.61 -7.44
C ASP A 128 15.33 8.80 -8.57
N GLY A 129 13.99 8.73 -8.62
CA GLY A 129 13.23 7.99 -9.64
C GLY A 129 13.28 6.46 -9.51
N ARG A 130 13.74 5.93 -8.37
CA ARG A 130 13.87 4.50 -8.08
C ARG A 130 12.61 3.88 -7.48
N ALA A 131 11.69 4.69 -6.96
CA ALA A 131 10.42 4.23 -6.38
C ALA A 131 9.25 5.10 -6.86
N GLN A 132 8.02 4.58 -6.77
CA GLN A 132 6.83 5.31 -7.17
C GLN A 132 6.40 6.33 -6.10
N GLY A 133 6.11 7.56 -6.52
CA GLY A 133 5.59 8.61 -5.63
C GLY A 133 4.26 8.22 -4.98
N SER A 134 3.41 7.49 -5.70
CA SER A 134 2.13 6.99 -5.19
C SER A 134 2.33 6.04 -4.00
N SER A 135 3.31 5.14 -4.06
CA SER A 135 3.66 4.25 -2.95
C SER A 135 4.15 5.05 -1.74
N LEU A 136 4.98 6.08 -1.95
CA LEU A 136 5.45 6.94 -0.85
C LEU A 136 4.29 7.69 -0.19
N ALA A 137 3.35 8.23 -0.97
CA ALA A 137 2.17 8.92 -0.45
C ALA A 137 1.33 8.03 0.48
N LEU A 138 1.17 6.75 0.14
CA LEU A 138 0.46 5.78 0.98
C LEU A 138 1.18 5.50 2.30
N LEU A 139 2.51 5.43 2.28
CA LEU A 139 3.32 5.23 3.49
C LEU A 139 3.32 6.48 4.37
N GLU A 140 3.44 7.66 3.78
CA GLU A 140 3.41 8.94 4.51
C GLU A 140 2.07 9.16 5.20
N ASP A 141 0.96 8.92 4.52
CA ASP A 141 -0.38 9.02 5.11
C ASP A 141 -0.56 8.03 6.27
N ARG A 142 -0.08 6.79 6.11
CA ARG A 142 -0.15 5.76 7.15
C ARG A 142 0.65 6.14 8.39
N VAL A 143 1.89 6.60 8.20
CA VAL A 143 2.75 7.05 9.30
C VAL A 143 2.15 8.28 9.98
N ALA A 144 1.59 9.24 9.22
CA ALA A 144 0.97 10.42 9.77
C ALA A 144 -0.19 10.07 10.72
N LEU A 145 -1.12 9.22 10.27
CA LEU A 145 -2.27 8.82 11.08
C LEU A 145 -1.85 8.05 12.33
N ARG A 146 -0.89 7.13 12.21
CA ARG A 146 -0.34 6.39 13.36
C ARG A 146 0.43 7.26 14.36
N GLN A 147 0.82 8.47 13.96
CA GLN A 147 1.41 9.49 14.85
C GLN A 147 0.35 10.48 15.37
N GLY A 148 -0.94 10.24 15.15
CA GLY A 148 -2.02 11.15 15.54
C GLY A 148 -2.09 12.42 14.70
N ARG A 149 -1.43 12.46 13.53
CA ARG A 149 -1.48 13.57 12.58
C ARG A 149 -2.48 13.27 11.47
N ARG A 150 -2.97 14.31 10.81
CA ARG A 150 -3.78 14.16 9.59
C ARG A 150 -2.92 13.63 8.44
N GLN A 151 -3.53 12.81 7.59
CA GLN A 151 -2.94 12.37 6.33
C GLN A 151 -2.95 13.49 5.29
N THR A 152 -2.07 13.42 4.27
CA THR A 152 -1.88 14.49 3.27
C THR A 152 -2.64 14.21 1.98
N TYR A 153 -2.69 12.95 1.56
CA TYR A 153 -3.20 12.55 0.23
C TYR A 153 -4.56 11.83 0.28
N GLY A 154 -5.05 11.47 1.47
CA GLY A 154 -6.36 10.81 1.63
C GLY A 154 -6.35 9.35 1.19
N SER A 155 -5.20 8.67 1.31
CA SER A 155 -5.04 7.27 0.88
C SER A 155 -5.48 6.24 1.91
N GLN A 156 -5.67 6.62 3.18
CA GLN A 156 -6.09 5.71 4.24
C GLN A 156 -7.58 5.88 4.52
N ILE A 157 -8.31 4.77 4.35
CA ILE A 157 -9.73 4.63 4.69
C ILE A 157 -9.83 3.89 6.01
N GLY A 158 -10.78 4.29 6.84
CA GLY A 158 -11.11 3.61 8.10
C GLY A 158 -12.62 3.57 8.31
N THR A 159 -13.01 3.09 9.47
CA THR A 159 -14.43 2.95 9.87
C THR A 159 -14.80 4.10 10.80
N ASP A 160 -15.93 4.75 10.57
CA ASP A 160 -16.49 5.71 11.54
C ASP A 160 -17.09 4.94 12.73
N PRO A 161 -16.63 5.18 13.97
CA PRO A 161 -17.14 4.49 15.14
C PRO A 161 -18.63 4.72 15.41
N ALA A 162 -19.23 5.80 14.88
CA ALA A 162 -20.65 6.09 15.10
C ALA A 162 -21.60 5.16 14.35
N ASP A 163 -21.27 4.80 13.11
CA ASP A 163 -22.20 4.12 12.20
C ASP A 163 -21.59 2.93 11.46
N GLY A 164 -20.29 2.65 11.64
CA GLY A 164 -19.59 1.57 10.97
C GLY A 164 -19.31 1.84 9.48
N SER A 165 -19.59 3.05 8.98
CA SER A 165 -19.38 3.40 7.57
C SER A 165 -17.90 3.62 7.25
N SER A 166 -17.50 3.29 6.02
CA SER A 166 -16.16 3.60 5.53
C SER A 166 -16.00 5.11 5.30
N ARG A 167 -14.91 5.69 5.80
CA ARG A 167 -14.58 7.12 5.68
C ARG A 167 -13.11 7.32 5.36
N VAL A 168 -12.79 8.43 4.67
CA VAL A 168 -11.42 8.93 4.61
C VAL A 168 -11.01 9.35 6.02
N LEU A 169 -9.97 8.72 6.57
CA LEU A 169 -9.43 9.09 7.89
C LEU A 169 -8.93 10.55 7.89
N PRO A 170 -8.75 11.19 9.07
CA PRO A 170 -8.49 12.63 9.17
C PRO A 170 -7.47 13.16 8.15
N LEU A 171 -7.94 14.00 7.23
CA LEU A 171 -7.19 14.49 6.06
C LEU A 171 -6.91 15.98 6.19
N ASP A 172 -5.67 16.36 5.91
CA ASP A 172 -5.25 17.75 5.79
C ASP A 172 -5.81 18.38 4.51
N ASP A 173 -6.22 19.65 4.59
CA ASP A 173 -6.81 20.46 3.51
C ASP A 173 -7.57 19.64 2.44
N PRO A 174 -8.79 19.13 2.77
CA PRO A 174 -9.57 18.28 1.88
C PRO A 174 -10.04 18.98 0.60
N LEU A 175 -10.08 20.31 0.58
CA LEU A 175 -10.51 21.11 -0.58
C LEU A 175 -9.46 21.14 -1.69
N ARG A 176 -8.16 21.00 -1.33
CA ARG A 176 -7.03 21.04 -2.28
C ARG A 176 -6.27 19.73 -2.38
N VAL A 177 -6.84 18.65 -1.87
CA VAL A 177 -6.20 17.32 -1.83
C VAL A 177 -5.79 16.82 -3.23
N ASP A 178 -6.59 17.10 -4.26
CA ASP A 178 -6.30 16.64 -5.61
C ASP A 178 -5.06 17.32 -6.24
N GLU A 179 -4.72 18.55 -5.82
CA GLU A 179 -3.48 19.20 -6.21
C GLU A 179 -2.26 18.43 -5.69
N ARG A 180 -2.33 17.95 -4.44
CA ARG A 180 -1.28 17.13 -3.83
C ARG A 180 -1.24 15.72 -4.39
N ARG A 181 -2.39 15.11 -4.66
CA ARG A 181 -2.46 13.75 -5.25
C ARG A 181 -1.83 13.73 -6.64
N ALA A 182 -2.05 14.76 -7.45
CA ALA A 182 -1.46 14.86 -8.78
C ALA A 182 0.09 14.88 -8.76
N THR A 183 0.71 15.52 -7.75
CA THR A 183 2.19 15.64 -7.68
C THR A 183 2.89 14.30 -7.44
N VAL A 184 2.16 13.32 -6.89
CA VAL A 184 2.66 11.98 -6.59
C VAL A 184 2.10 10.89 -7.52
N GLY A 185 1.38 11.29 -8.57
CA GLY A 185 0.80 10.37 -9.55
C GLY A 185 -0.44 9.62 -9.07
N LEU A 186 -1.11 10.10 -8.02
CA LEU A 186 -2.42 9.60 -7.60
C LEU A 186 -3.52 10.29 -8.41
N GLY A 187 -4.54 9.53 -8.81
CA GLY A 187 -5.77 10.10 -9.39
C GLY A 187 -6.65 10.81 -8.36
N PRO A 188 -7.73 11.49 -8.76
CA PRO A 188 -8.59 12.26 -7.85
C PRO A 188 -9.11 11.45 -6.66
N LEU A 189 -9.24 12.09 -5.49
CA LEU A 189 -9.73 11.43 -4.28
C LEU A 189 -11.18 10.94 -4.45
N ALA A 190 -12.01 11.68 -5.18
CA ALA A 190 -13.40 11.28 -5.45
C ALA A 190 -13.49 9.92 -6.16
N ASP A 191 -12.60 9.65 -7.12
CA ASP A 191 -12.57 8.35 -7.82
C ASP A 191 -12.06 7.22 -6.93
N TYR A 192 -11.10 7.51 -6.06
CA TYR A 192 -10.64 6.55 -5.06
C TYR A 192 -11.74 6.24 -4.04
N ALA A 193 -12.39 7.26 -3.48
CA ALA A 193 -13.48 7.13 -2.53
C ALA A 193 -14.62 6.28 -3.10
N ARG A 194 -15.01 6.49 -4.36
CA ARG A 194 -16.00 5.66 -5.05
C ARG A 194 -15.62 4.18 -5.10
N ARG A 195 -14.34 3.86 -5.40
CA ARG A 195 -13.84 2.47 -5.39
C ARG A 195 -13.82 1.85 -4.00
N MET A 196 -13.66 2.68 -2.97
CA MET A 196 -13.65 2.26 -1.56
C MET A 196 -15.04 2.31 -0.91
N ASN A 197 -16.10 2.58 -1.68
CA ASN A 197 -17.46 2.76 -1.18
C ASN A 197 -17.58 3.83 -0.06
N VAL A 198 -16.86 4.93 -0.23
CA VAL A 198 -16.86 6.09 0.68
C VAL A 198 -17.64 7.23 0.05
N ASP A 199 -18.61 7.77 0.79
CA ASP A 199 -19.28 9.02 0.42
C ASP A 199 -18.31 10.21 0.60
N TRP A 200 -18.01 10.91 -0.49
CA TRP A 200 -16.99 11.95 -0.54
C TRP A 200 -17.53 13.25 -1.14
N ASP A 201 -17.64 14.25 -0.26
CA ASP A 201 -17.86 15.65 -0.60
C ASP A 201 -16.84 16.45 0.23
N PRO A 202 -15.88 17.15 -0.40
CA PRO A 202 -14.77 17.76 0.33
C PRO A 202 -15.22 18.93 1.24
N VAL A 203 -16.35 19.58 0.94
CA VAL A 203 -16.90 20.66 1.77
C VAL A 203 -17.56 20.06 3.00
N LYS A 204 -18.48 19.10 2.81
CA LYS A 204 -19.14 18.41 3.93
C LYS A 204 -18.13 17.66 4.81
N TYR A 205 -17.10 17.08 4.20
CA TYR A 205 -16.02 16.44 4.93
C TYR A 205 -15.27 17.43 5.81
N ALA A 206 -14.89 18.61 5.26
CA ALA A 206 -14.20 19.64 6.03
C ALA A 206 -15.02 20.12 7.24
N GLU A 207 -16.33 20.30 7.06
CA GLU A 207 -17.26 20.68 8.13
C GLU A 207 -17.38 19.60 9.20
N GLY A 208 -17.42 18.32 8.80
CA GLY A 208 -17.58 17.17 9.70
C GLY A 208 -16.29 16.67 10.37
N LEU A 209 -15.12 17.09 9.89
CA LEU A 209 -13.81 16.57 10.32
C LEU A 209 -13.57 16.69 11.83
N PRO A 210 -13.83 17.83 12.52
CA PRO A 210 -13.61 17.92 13.96
C PRO A 210 -14.43 16.89 14.77
N ALA A 211 -15.66 16.60 14.32
CA ALA A 211 -16.51 15.62 14.97
C ALA A 211 -16.01 14.18 14.72
N LEU A 212 -15.52 13.89 13.51
CA LEU A 212 -14.90 12.60 13.19
C LEU A 212 -13.64 12.37 14.05
N GLU A 213 -12.76 13.36 14.17
CA GLU A 213 -11.55 13.28 14.99
C GLU A 213 -11.87 13.00 16.46
N GLN A 214 -12.89 13.67 17.00
CA GLN A 214 -13.32 13.44 18.37
C GLN A 214 -13.81 11.99 18.57
N ARG A 215 -14.64 11.48 17.66
CA ARG A 215 -15.15 10.10 17.73
C ARG A 215 -14.04 9.05 17.65
N LEU A 216 -13.07 9.26 16.76
CA LEU A 216 -11.92 8.36 16.62
C LEU A 216 -11.08 8.33 17.91
N LYS A 217 -10.83 9.50 18.51
CA LYS A 217 -10.09 9.60 19.77
C LYS A 217 -10.81 8.94 20.94
N GLU A 218 -12.13 9.09 21.01
CA GLU A 218 -12.96 8.43 22.03
C GLU A 218 -12.95 6.90 21.86
N ALA A 219 -13.03 6.40 20.63
CA ALA A 219 -12.97 4.97 20.34
C ALA A 219 -11.60 4.36 20.68
N GLU A 220 -10.50 5.06 20.37
CA GLU A 220 -9.15 4.63 20.72
C GLU A 220 -8.97 4.56 22.24
N ALA A 221 -9.40 5.60 22.97
CA ALA A 221 -9.35 5.61 24.43
C ALA A 221 -10.18 4.48 25.08
N ALA A 222 -11.29 4.07 24.46
CA ALA A 222 -12.09 2.96 24.96
C ALA A 222 -11.40 1.60 24.79
N GLN A 223 -10.60 1.43 23.72
CA GLN A 223 -9.84 0.19 23.47
C GLN A 223 -8.63 0.02 24.38
N ASP A 224 -8.00 1.11 24.83
CA ASP A 224 -6.89 1.07 25.78
C ASP A 224 -7.31 0.75 27.23
N HIS A 225 -8.63 0.75 27.51
CA HIS A 225 -9.21 0.50 28.83
C HIS A 225 -9.85 -0.90 29.00
N GLU A 226 -9.85 -1.74 27.97
CA GLU A 226 -10.27 -3.16 28.00
C GLU A 226 -9.07 -4.13 28.08
#